data_AF-A0A815S0K0-F1
#
_entry.id   AF-A0A815S0K0-F1
#
_cell.length_a   1.000
_cell.length_b   1.000
_cell.length_c   1.000
_cell.angle_alpha   90.00
_cell.angle_beta   90.00
_cell.angle_gamma   90.00
#
_symmetry.space_group_name_H-M   'P 1'
#
loop_
_entity.id
_entity.type
_entity.pdbx_description
1 polymer ?
#
loop_
_entity_poly.entity_id
_entity_poly.type
_entity_poly.pdbx_seq_one_letter_code
_entity_poly.pdbx_strand_id
1 'polypeptide(L)'
;MKLILLFVLFGAVVSNLSFEWGKFKYDYKKQYSSAAEENERRQIFIENIDRMRSYQQTHPDATFTVAINHLTDRRIETSLQELVSGPKVHFEAQPTLLKNSIEVKNLLESLDWRTKGVITPVIEEGPIGVILGPLVATELVESLYAIHTNNLTEGSIPRIYDCCLVPPDPFECMKKLGGICRKVDYPKILDKCEPNACKPFATFDEIKRLTDKDENTMLTWIQDSTLWVVMNGFGIYDEPTCPQTDGNHAMQVVGYGTEGGKPYWLCKNSWGESWGEKGYVRM
;
A
#
# COMPACT_ATOMS: atom_id res chain seq x y z
N MET A 1 15.67 -8.68 -55.97
CA MET A 1 14.54 -8.74 -55.02
C MET A 1 15.08 -9.25 -53.68
N LYS A 2 15.46 -8.36 -52.75
CA LYS A 2 15.98 -8.73 -51.43
C LYS A 2 14.79 -8.91 -50.49
N LEU A 3 14.44 -10.15 -50.20
CA LEU A 3 13.33 -10.53 -49.32
C LEU A 3 13.88 -11.33 -48.13
N ILE A 4 14.73 -10.70 -47.31
CA ILE A 4 15.26 -11.29 -46.07
C ILE A 4 15.40 -10.16 -45.07
N LEU A 5 14.67 -10.23 -43.95
CA LEU A 5 14.81 -9.50 -42.65
C LEU A 5 13.51 -8.99 -41.99
N LEU A 6 12.35 -9.64 -42.18
CA LEU A 6 11.17 -9.42 -41.30
C LEU A 6 10.85 -10.61 -40.38
N PHE A 7 11.22 -11.84 -40.76
CA PHE A 7 10.90 -13.05 -39.98
C PHE A 7 11.79 -13.30 -38.75
N VAL A 8 13.05 -12.82 -38.76
CA VAL A 8 14.00 -13.08 -37.66
C VAL A 8 13.73 -12.20 -36.43
N LEU A 9 13.33 -10.95 -36.64
CA LEU A 9 12.97 -10.03 -35.55
C LEU A 9 11.68 -10.46 -34.85
N PHE A 10 10.66 -10.90 -35.61
CA PHE A 10 9.40 -11.37 -35.04
C PHE A 10 9.58 -12.65 -34.21
N GLY A 11 10.40 -13.61 -34.70
CA GLY A 11 10.69 -14.85 -33.98
C GLY A 11 11.43 -14.64 -32.66
N ALA A 12 12.43 -13.73 -32.62
CA ALA A 12 13.18 -13.42 -31.40
C ALA A 12 12.31 -12.71 -30.35
N VAL A 13 11.49 -11.74 -30.77
CA VAL A 13 10.57 -11.00 -29.87
C VAL A 13 9.48 -11.92 -29.30
N VAL A 14 8.88 -12.79 -30.13
CA VAL A 14 7.87 -13.77 -29.69
C VAL A 14 8.46 -14.82 -28.74
N SER A 15 9.71 -15.25 -28.98
CA SER A 15 10.41 -16.18 -28.09
C SER A 15 10.69 -15.58 -26.71
N ASN A 16 11.02 -14.27 -26.67
CA ASN A 16 11.31 -13.56 -25.43
C ASN A 16 10.05 -13.34 -24.58
N LEU A 17 8.94 -12.89 -25.18
CA LEU A 17 7.66 -12.72 -24.46
C LEU A 17 7.06 -14.05 -23.96
N SER A 18 7.26 -15.13 -24.70
CA SER A 18 6.81 -16.47 -24.26
C SER A 18 7.60 -16.96 -23.05
N PHE A 19 8.91 -16.69 -23.01
CA PHE A 19 9.76 -16.96 -21.86
C PHE A 19 9.38 -16.07 -20.65
N GLU A 20 9.22 -14.76 -20.86
CA GLU A 20 8.80 -13.81 -19.82
C GLU A 20 7.44 -14.20 -19.21
N TRP A 21 6.47 -14.61 -20.02
CA TRP A 21 5.19 -15.13 -19.53
C TRP A 21 5.36 -16.40 -18.68
N GLY A 22 6.17 -17.35 -19.14
CA GLY A 22 6.45 -18.59 -18.40
C GLY A 22 7.10 -18.30 -17.05
N LYS A 23 8.09 -17.40 -17.02
CA LYS A 23 8.76 -16.95 -15.81
C LYS A 23 7.80 -16.21 -14.87
N PHE A 24 7.00 -15.28 -15.39
CA PHE A 24 5.98 -14.56 -14.61
C PHE A 24 5.03 -15.51 -13.90
N LYS A 25 4.48 -16.51 -14.62
CA LYS A 25 3.60 -17.49 -14.01
C LYS A 25 4.29 -18.31 -12.92
N TYR A 26 5.55 -18.69 -13.14
CA TYR A 26 6.34 -19.43 -12.17
C TYR A 26 6.63 -18.61 -10.91
N ASP A 27 7.19 -17.41 -11.07
CA ASP A 27 7.61 -16.53 -9.98
C ASP A 27 6.41 -16.14 -9.09
N TYR A 28 5.25 -15.85 -9.70
CA TYR A 28 4.04 -15.42 -8.99
C TYR A 28 3.00 -16.53 -8.83
N LYS A 29 3.39 -17.79 -9.03
CA LYS A 29 2.57 -19.00 -8.82
C LYS A 29 1.17 -18.90 -9.46
N LYS A 30 1.10 -18.34 -10.67
CA LYS A 30 -0.16 -18.06 -11.35
C LYS A 30 -0.86 -19.35 -11.78
N GLN A 31 -2.15 -19.41 -11.50
CA GLN A 31 -3.05 -20.47 -11.93
C GLN A 31 -4.30 -19.83 -12.50
N TYR A 32 -4.77 -20.35 -13.63
CA TYR A 32 -5.95 -19.86 -14.34
C TYR A 32 -6.96 -20.99 -14.46
N SER A 33 -8.24 -20.65 -14.37
CA SER A 33 -9.35 -21.62 -14.36
C SER A 33 -9.55 -22.31 -15.70
N SER A 34 -9.12 -21.68 -16.80
CA SER A 34 -9.27 -22.18 -18.15
C SER A 34 -8.17 -21.66 -19.08
N ALA A 35 -7.96 -22.35 -20.21
CA ALA A 35 -7.07 -21.88 -21.26
C ALA A 35 -7.52 -20.55 -21.89
N ALA A 36 -8.83 -20.29 -21.89
CA ALA A 36 -9.38 -19.01 -22.36
C ALA A 36 -8.98 -17.87 -21.42
N GLU A 37 -9.13 -18.05 -20.11
CA GLU A 37 -8.66 -17.08 -19.11
C GLU A 37 -7.15 -16.89 -19.20
N GLU A 38 -6.36 -17.97 -19.27
CA GLU A 38 -4.90 -17.86 -19.39
C GLU A 38 -4.51 -17.03 -20.62
N ASN A 39 -5.16 -17.26 -21.76
CA ASN A 39 -4.87 -16.51 -22.97
C ASN A 39 -5.22 -15.02 -22.82
N GLU A 40 -6.36 -14.70 -22.20
CA GLU A 40 -6.74 -13.31 -21.90
C GLU A 40 -5.70 -12.64 -20.97
N ARG A 41 -5.34 -13.30 -19.87
CA ARG A 41 -4.35 -12.82 -18.89
C ARG A 41 -2.97 -12.62 -19.52
N ARG A 42 -2.59 -13.50 -20.45
CA ARG A 42 -1.37 -13.35 -21.24
C ARG A 42 -1.40 -12.13 -22.14
N GLN A 43 -2.53 -11.82 -22.80
CA GLN A 43 -2.65 -10.60 -23.60
C GLN A 43 -2.49 -9.35 -22.74
N ILE A 44 -3.17 -9.31 -21.58
CA ILE A 44 -3.04 -8.20 -20.63
C ILE A 44 -1.60 -8.04 -20.13
N PHE A 45 -0.93 -9.15 -19.83
CA PHE A 45 0.49 -9.14 -19.46
C PHE A 45 1.36 -8.50 -20.56
N ILE A 46 1.16 -8.89 -21.82
CA ILE A 46 1.91 -8.32 -22.95
C ILE A 46 1.62 -6.82 -23.09
N GLU A 47 0.34 -6.41 -23.03
CA GLU A 47 -0.06 -5.00 -23.07
C GLU A 47 0.63 -4.17 -21.97
N ASN A 48 0.68 -4.70 -20.74
CA ASN A 48 1.34 -4.04 -19.61
C ASN A 48 2.86 -3.98 -19.77
N ILE A 49 3.49 -5.03 -20.28
CA ILE A 49 4.92 -5.05 -20.58
C ILE A 49 5.28 -3.97 -21.61
N ASP A 50 4.49 -3.86 -22.67
CA ASP A 50 4.70 -2.84 -23.69
C ASP A 50 4.50 -1.42 -23.13
N ARG A 51 3.50 -1.22 -22.26
CA ARG A 51 3.29 0.05 -21.55
C ARG A 51 4.48 0.40 -20.66
N MET A 52 5.00 -0.54 -19.88
CA MET A 52 6.17 -0.32 -19.01
C MET A 52 7.41 0.05 -19.81
N ARG A 53 7.69 -0.71 -20.88
CA ARG A 53 8.83 -0.45 -21.78
C ARG A 53 8.71 0.90 -22.47
N SER A 54 7.53 1.23 -22.99
CA SER A 54 7.24 2.50 -23.64
C SER A 54 7.43 3.68 -22.68
N TYR A 55 6.93 3.55 -21.45
CA TYR A 55 7.09 4.58 -20.42
C TYR A 55 8.58 4.85 -20.14
N GLN A 56 9.36 3.80 -19.86
CA GLN A 56 10.78 3.94 -19.56
C GLN A 56 11.59 4.51 -20.74
N GLN A 57 11.22 4.19 -21.97
CA GLN A 57 11.85 4.74 -23.19
C GLN A 57 11.51 6.20 -23.42
N THR A 58 10.27 6.61 -23.12
CA THR A 58 9.78 7.97 -23.36
C THR A 58 10.08 8.94 -22.22
N HIS A 59 10.43 8.42 -21.04
CA HIS A 59 10.79 9.19 -19.85
C HIS A 59 12.18 8.79 -19.33
N PRO A 60 13.26 9.06 -20.10
CA PRO A 60 14.62 8.68 -19.69
C PRO A 60 15.09 9.38 -18.40
N ASP A 61 14.47 10.52 -18.06
CA ASP A 61 14.75 11.30 -16.85
C ASP A 61 13.83 10.92 -15.67
N ALA A 62 12.99 9.89 -15.81
CA ALA A 62 12.15 9.40 -14.71
C ALA A 62 13.03 8.98 -13.53
N THR A 63 12.66 9.43 -12.33
CA THR A 63 13.38 9.09 -11.09
C THR A 63 12.94 7.77 -10.47
N PHE A 64 12.14 7.01 -11.21
CA PHE A 64 11.62 5.71 -10.79
C PHE A 64 11.65 4.73 -11.97
N THR A 65 11.51 3.46 -11.63
CA THR A 65 11.39 2.37 -12.60
C THR A 65 10.09 1.63 -12.40
N VAL A 66 9.50 1.15 -13.49
CA VAL A 66 8.37 0.23 -13.42
C VAL A 66 8.87 -1.19 -13.69
N ALA A 67 8.43 -2.14 -12.87
CA ALA A 67 8.88 -3.53 -12.93
C ALA A 67 7.70 -4.52 -12.90
N ILE A 68 7.95 -5.71 -13.45
CA ILE A 68 7.01 -6.83 -13.40
C ILE A 68 6.76 -7.21 -11.93
N ASN A 69 5.50 -7.28 -11.54
CA ASN A 69 5.03 -7.73 -10.22
C ASN A 69 3.85 -8.69 -10.37
N HIS A 70 3.32 -9.24 -9.28
CA HIS A 70 2.18 -10.16 -9.33
C HIS A 70 0.90 -9.57 -9.95
N LEU A 71 0.79 -8.26 -10.19
CA LEU A 71 -0.37 -7.61 -10.83
C LEU A 71 -0.18 -7.39 -12.34
N THR A 72 0.95 -7.80 -12.95
CA THR A 72 1.22 -7.50 -14.37
C THR A 72 0.23 -8.17 -15.34
N ASP A 73 -0.49 -9.22 -14.97
CA ASP A 73 -1.54 -9.86 -15.78
C ASP A 73 -2.96 -9.30 -15.55
N ARG A 74 -3.04 -8.14 -14.89
CA ARG A 74 -4.30 -7.48 -14.52
C ARG A 74 -4.48 -6.18 -15.30
N ARG A 75 -5.72 -5.90 -15.73
CA ARG A 75 -6.04 -4.59 -16.32
C ARG A 75 -6.05 -3.59 -15.18
N ILE A 76 -5.29 -2.52 -15.33
CA ILE A 76 -5.15 -1.48 -14.33
C ILE A 76 -6.55 -0.98 -13.93
N GLU A 77 -7.42 -0.61 -14.87
CA GLU A 77 -8.76 -0.08 -14.53
C GLU A 77 -9.65 -1.04 -13.71
N THR A 78 -9.74 -2.32 -14.09
CA THR A 78 -10.66 -3.26 -13.41
C THR A 78 -10.06 -3.83 -12.12
N SER A 79 -8.77 -4.12 -12.08
CA SER A 79 -8.14 -4.59 -10.85
C SER A 79 -7.93 -3.49 -9.83
N LEU A 80 -7.86 -2.23 -10.26
CA LEU A 80 -7.98 -1.10 -9.35
C LEU A 80 -9.38 -1.02 -8.76
N GLN A 81 -10.44 -1.15 -9.59
CA GLN A 81 -11.79 -1.28 -9.02
C GLN A 81 -11.85 -2.44 -8.04
N GLU A 82 -11.37 -3.63 -8.33
CA GLU A 82 -11.39 -4.75 -7.36
C GLU A 82 -10.62 -4.41 -6.06
N LEU A 83 -9.38 -3.88 -6.16
CA LEU A 83 -8.54 -3.54 -5.01
C LEU A 83 -9.07 -2.35 -4.19
N VAL A 84 -9.73 -1.37 -4.81
CA VAL A 84 -10.20 -0.14 -4.14
C VAL A 84 -11.72 0.02 -4.09
N SER A 85 -12.49 -0.97 -4.55
CA SER A 85 -13.98 -0.97 -4.51
C SER A 85 -14.55 -1.17 -3.11
N GLY A 86 -13.70 -1.15 -2.08
CA GLY A 86 -14.15 -1.10 -0.70
C GLY A 86 -15.03 0.13 -0.44
N PRO A 87 -15.97 0.04 0.51
CA PRO A 87 -16.71 1.21 0.97
C PRO A 87 -15.71 2.31 1.38
N LYS A 88 -15.96 3.56 0.94
CA LYS A 88 -15.15 4.71 1.37
C LYS A 88 -15.05 4.70 2.89
N VAL A 89 -13.84 4.65 3.43
CA VAL A 89 -13.62 4.67 4.87
C VAL A 89 -14.08 6.03 5.39
N HIS A 90 -15.12 6.03 6.23
CA HIS A 90 -15.57 7.25 6.88
C HIS A 90 -14.77 7.44 8.16
N PHE A 91 -13.95 8.47 8.16
CA PHE A 91 -13.18 8.93 9.29
C PHE A 91 -13.97 10.08 9.95
N GLU A 92 -14.42 9.93 11.19
CA GLU A 92 -15.15 10.99 11.91
C GLU A 92 -14.35 12.30 11.96
N ALA A 93 -15.02 13.43 11.74
CA ALA A 93 -14.37 14.74 11.81
C ALA A 93 -13.95 15.03 13.27
N GLN A 94 -12.65 15.05 13.53
CA GLN A 94 -12.08 15.52 14.80
C GLN A 94 -11.78 17.02 14.71
N PRO A 95 -11.86 17.79 15.81
CA PRO A 95 -11.51 19.21 15.80
C PRO A 95 -10.09 19.40 15.28
N THR A 96 -9.94 20.31 14.31
CA THR A 96 -8.66 20.75 13.79
C THR A 96 -7.77 21.22 14.95
N LEU A 97 -6.57 20.67 15.08
CA LEU A 97 -5.55 21.34 15.88
C LEU A 97 -5.19 22.61 15.12
N LEU A 98 -5.62 23.75 15.66
CA LEU A 98 -5.23 25.07 15.18
C LEU A 98 -3.71 25.15 15.11
N LYS A 99 -3.24 25.69 13.97
CA LYS A 99 -1.84 25.98 13.62
C LYS A 99 -1.19 26.88 14.66
N ASN A 100 -0.79 26.33 15.81
CA ASN A 100 0.32 26.90 16.54
C ASN A 100 1.54 26.50 15.75
N SER A 101 2.20 27.49 15.14
CA SER A 101 3.45 27.37 14.40
C SER A 101 4.35 26.33 15.06
N ILE A 102 4.31 25.10 14.53
CA ILE A 102 5.21 24.06 14.99
C ILE A 102 6.56 24.58 14.55
N GLU A 103 7.38 24.99 15.52
CA GLU A 103 8.77 25.27 15.21
C GLU A 103 9.36 23.98 14.69
N VAL A 104 9.63 23.95 13.38
CA VAL A 104 10.36 22.87 12.71
C VAL A 104 11.82 22.96 13.19
N LYS A 105 12.03 22.60 14.45
CA LYS A 105 13.34 22.54 15.10
C LYS A 105 13.61 21.10 15.46
N ASN A 106 14.86 20.67 15.29
CA ASN A 106 15.33 19.32 15.57
C ASN A 106 14.69 18.22 14.70
N LEU A 107 14.42 18.51 13.41
CA LEU A 107 14.12 17.44 12.45
C LEU A 107 15.39 16.63 12.17
N LEU A 108 15.27 15.30 12.17
CA LEU A 108 16.27 14.43 11.57
C LEU A 108 16.36 14.70 10.06
N GLU A 109 17.55 14.59 9.47
CA GLU A 109 17.75 14.70 8.03
C GLU A 109 17.01 13.59 7.26
N SER A 110 16.94 12.40 7.86
CA SER A 110 16.18 11.27 7.35
C SER A 110 15.69 10.42 8.51
N LEU A 111 14.58 9.73 8.32
CA LEU A 111 14.00 8.80 9.27
C LEU A 111 13.54 7.54 8.54
N ASP A 112 13.84 6.37 9.10
CA ASP A 112 13.33 5.09 8.62
C ASP A 112 12.95 4.20 9.80
N TRP A 113 11.65 4.14 10.10
CA TRP A 113 11.12 3.35 11.20
C TRP A 113 11.31 1.84 11.02
N ARG A 114 11.54 1.34 9.80
CA ARG A 114 11.83 -0.08 9.56
C ARG A 114 13.11 -0.49 10.28
N THR A 115 14.10 0.40 10.33
CA THR A 115 15.38 0.16 11.01
C THR A 115 15.28 0.16 12.53
N LYS A 116 14.16 0.62 13.08
CA LYS A 116 13.91 0.70 14.52
C LYS A 116 13.11 -0.48 15.07
N GLY A 117 12.67 -1.40 14.19
CA GLY A 117 11.91 -2.57 14.60
C GLY A 117 10.48 -2.26 15.06
N VAL A 118 9.89 -1.15 14.59
CA VAL A 118 8.53 -0.73 14.96
C VAL A 118 7.49 -0.92 13.85
N ILE A 119 7.91 -1.48 12.71
CA ILE A 119 7.04 -1.71 11.55
C ILE A 119 6.82 -3.21 11.38
N THR A 120 5.55 -3.64 11.36
CA THR A 120 5.17 -5.03 11.09
C THR A 120 5.44 -5.42 9.63
N PRO A 121 5.55 -6.72 9.30
CA PRO A 121 5.75 -7.18 7.92
C PRO A 121 4.72 -6.61 6.94
N VAL A 122 5.11 -6.50 5.66
CA VAL A 122 4.17 -6.13 4.59
C VAL A 122 3.13 -7.21 4.44
N ILE A 123 1.87 -6.81 4.37
CA ILE A 123 0.76 -7.72 4.12
C ILE A 123 0.35 -7.69 2.64
N GLU A 124 -0.40 -8.69 2.22
CA GLU A 124 -1.11 -8.73 0.94
C GLU A 124 -2.61 -8.73 1.22
N GLU A 125 -3.27 -7.59 1.04
CA GLU A 125 -4.68 -7.36 1.39
C GLU A 125 -5.66 -8.16 0.51
N GLY A 126 -5.18 -8.70 -0.60
CA GLY A 126 -5.98 -9.44 -1.57
C GLY A 126 -6.92 -8.53 -2.37
N PRO A 127 -7.80 -9.11 -3.22
CA PRO A 127 -8.62 -8.37 -4.19
C PRO A 127 -9.80 -7.61 -3.57
N ILE A 128 -9.81 -7.35 -2.26
CA ILE A 128 -10.98 -6.79 -1.57
C ILE A 128 -10.56 -5.61 -0.70
N GLY A 129 -10.76 -4.39 -1.20
CA GLY A 129 -10.50 -3.12 -0.49
C GLY A 129 -11.33 -2.87 0.78
N VAL A 130 -12.15 -3.84 1.20
CA VAL A 130 -13.00 -3.77 2.39
C VAL A 130 -12.21 -3.78 3.69
N ILE A 131 -10.96 -4.24 3.68
CA ILE A 131 -10.11 -4.27 4.87
C ILE A 131 -9.27 -3.00 5.06
N LEU A 132 -9.34 -2.03 4.14
CA LEU A 132 -8.48 -0.83 4.18
C LEU A 132 -8.63 -0.05 5.50
N GLY A 133 -9.86 0.19 5.95
CA GLY A 133 -10.11 0.85 7.24
C GLY A 133 -9.54 0.07 8.45
N PRO A 134 -9.91 -1.21 8.62
CA PRO A 134 -9.31 -2.10 9.61
C PRO A 134 -7.78 -2.14 9.59
N LEU A 135 -7.17 -2.16 8.39
CA LEU A 135 -5.74 -2.15 8.19
C LEU A 135 -5.10 -0.86 8.71
N VAL A 136 -5.63 0.30 8.25
CA VAL A 136 -5.16 1.64 8.66
C VAL A 136 -5.13 1.76 10.18
N ALA A 137 -6.24 1.38 10.83
CA ALA A 137 -6.33 1.47 12.28
C ALA A 137 -5.36 0.52 12.99
N THR A 138 -5.22 -0.70 12.47
CA THR A 138 -4.35 -1.71 13.05
C THR A 138 -2.88 -1.30 12.99
N GLU A 139 -2.34 -1.00 11.80
CA GLU A 139 -0.90 -0.74 11.66
C GLU A 139 -0.45 0.55 12.34
N LEU A 140 -1.33 1.57 12.45
CA LEU A 140 -1.02 2.77 13.21
C LEU A 140 -0.83 2.45 14.69
N VAL A 141 -1.75 1.68 15.28
CA VAL A 141 -1.67 1.30 16.70
C VAL A 141 -0.52 0.32 16.95
N GLU A 142 -0.23 -0.60 16.04
CA GLU A 142 0.95 -1.48 16.12
C GLU A 142 2.24 -0.68 16.21
N SER A 143 2.40 0.30 15.31
CA SER A 143 3.63 1.10 15.23
C SER A 143 3.78 2.01 16.44
N LEU A 144 2.70 2.69 16.84
CA LEU A 144 2.69 3.52 18.06
C LEU A 144 3.00 2.70 19.30
N TYR A 145 2.39 1.52 19.44
CA TYR A 145 2.68 0.62 20.55
C TYR A 145 4.16 0.21 20.57
N ALA A 146 4.71 -0.17 19.42
CA ALA A 146 6.11 -0.56 19.32
C ALA A 146 7.08 0.60 19.63
N ILE A 147 6.80 1.81 19.15
CA ILE A 147 7.58 3.04 19.45
C ILE A 147 7.62 3.30 20.96
N HIS A 148 6.49 3.18 21.66
CA HIS A 148 6.40 3.52 23.08
C HIS A 148 6.87 2.41 24.03
N THR A 149 6.75 1.16 23.62
CA THR A 149 7.01 0.00 24.50
C THR A 149 8.28 -0.77 24.14
N ASN A 150 8.91 -0.47 23.00
CA ASN A 150 9.96 -1.28 22.39
C ASN A 150 9.55 -2.75 22.16
N ASN A 151 8.25 -3.00 21.97
CA ASN A 151 7.71 -4.33 21.71
C ASN A 151 6.85 -4.33 20.45
N LEU A 152 7.33 -4.93 19.37
CA LEU A 152 6.57 -5.10 18.14
C LEU A 152 5.59 -6.25 18.27
N THR A 153 4.30 -5.98 18.10
CA THR A 153 3.23 -6.97 18.18
C THR A 153 2.27 -6.79 17.01
N GLU A 154 2.07 -7.86 16.22
CA GLU A 154 1.07 -7.87 15.14
C GLU A 154 -0.35 -7.92 15.72
N GLY A 155 -1.19 -7.00 15.25
CA GLY A 155 -2.59 -6.85 15.58
C GLY A 155 -3.52 -7.65 14.66
N SER A 156 -4.72 -7.94 15.15
CA SER A 156 -5.75 -8.64 14.39
C SER A 156 -6.57 -7.66 13.55
N ILE A 157 -6.17 -7.48 12.30
CA ILE A 157 -7.01 -6.85 11.27
C ILE A 157 -8.36 -7.58 11.14
N PRO A 158 -8.44 -8.93 11.13
CA PRO A 158 -9.72 -9.63 11.02
C PRO A 158 -10.73 -9.31 12.12
N ARG A 159 -10.31 -9.15 13.38
CA ARG A 159 -11.24 -8.77 14.46
C ARG A 159 -11.87 -7.41 14.22
N ILE A 160 -11.05 -6.45 13.79
CA ILE A 160 -11.54 -5.11 13.44
C ILE A 160 -12.48 -5.22 12.23
N TYR A 161 -12.12 -6.01 11.21
CA TYR A 161 -13.00 -6.25 10.07
C TYR A 161 -14.37 -6.84 10.47
N ASP A 162 -14.38 -7.96 11.18
CA ASP A 162 -15.59 -8.69 11.56
C ASP A 162 -16.50 -7.90 12.52
N CYS A 163 -15.91 -7.05 13.38
CA CYS A 163 -16.64 -6.30 14.39
C CYS A 163 -16.91 -4.83 14.04
N CYS A 164 -16.21 -4.27 13.07
CA CYS A 164 -16.27 -2.86 12.69
C CYS A 164 -16.73 -2.68 11.25
N LEU A 165 -17.68 -3.51 10.80
CA LEU A 165 -18.32 -3.35 9.50
C LEU A 165 -18.94 -1.94 9.38
N VAL A 166 -18.80 -1.38 8.17
CA VAL A 166 -19.17 0.00 7.85
C VAL A 166 -20.67 0.27 8.06
N PRO A 167 -21.06 1.43 8.62
CA PRO A 167 -20.22 2.45 9.26
C PRO A 167 -20.26 2.30 10.79
N PRO A 168 -19.08 2.21 11.44
CA PRO A 168 -18.41 3.44 11.88
C PRO A 168 -16.88 3.47 11.67
N ASP A 169 -16.26 4.61 11.99
CA ASP A 169 -14.81 4.84 12.01
C ASP A 169 -14.06 3.67 12.69
N PRO A 170 -13.07 3.04 12.02
CA PRO A 170 -12.39 1.86 12.56
C PRO A 170 -11.66 2.14 13.88
N PHE A 171 -11.20 3.38 14.11
CA PHE A 171 -10.57 3.76 15.38
C PHE A 171 -11.59 3.83 16.52
N GLU A 172 -12.74 4.45 16.29
CA GLU A 172 -13.80 4.53 17.30
C GLU A 172 -14.41 3.14 17.60
N CYS A 173 -14.52 2.28 16.59
CA CYS A 173 -14.88 0.90 16.83
C CYS A 173 -13.82 0.14 17.64
N MET A 174 -12.52 0.29 17.31
CA MET A 174 -11.44 -0.33 18.05
C MET A 174 -11.45 0.09 19.54
N LYS A 175 -11.76 1.35 19.83
CA LYS A 175 -12.00 1.83 21.20
C LYS A 175 -13.17 1.12 21.89
N LYS A 176 -14.33 1.00 21.22
CA LYS A 176 -15.51 0.28 21.76
C LYS A 176 -15.21 -1.20 22.04
N LEU A 177 -14.31 -1.79 21.26
CA LEU A 177 -13.81 -3.15 21.46
C LEU A 177 -12.77 -3.27 22.58
N GLY A 178 -12.46 -2.18 23.28
CA GLY A 178 -11.49 -2.14 24.37
C GLY A 178 -10.03 -2.19 23.93
N GLY A 179 -9.75 -1.93 22.64
CA GLY A 179 -8.41 -1.95 22.07
C GLY A 179 -8.18 -3.04 21.02
N ILE A 180 -6.92 -3.19 20.62
CA ILE A 180 -6.48 -4.13 19.58
C ILE A 180 -5.99 -5.45 20.17
N CYS A 181 -6.42 -6.57 19.58
CA CYS A 181 -5.94 -7.90 19.93
C CYS A 181 -4.77 -8.33 19.07
N ARG A 182 -3.99 -9.30 19.56
CA ARG A 182 -2.89 -9.88 18.78
C ARG A 182 -3.45 -10.68 17.61
N LYS A 183 -2.75 -10.67 16.49
CA LYS A 183 -3.09 -11.47 15.30
C LYS A 183 -3.32 -12.95 15.64
N VAL A 184 -2.49 -13.52 16.51
CA VAL A 184 -2.60 -14.93 16.91
C VAL A 184 -3.88 -15.28 17.68
N ASP A 185 -4.50 -14.30 18.35
CA ASP A 185 -5.72 -14.53 19.14
C ASP A 185 -6.98 -14.45 18.26
N TYR A 186 -6.91 -13.81 17.09
CA TYR A 186 -7.98 -13.73 16.09
C TYR A 186 -7.35 -13.69 14.68
N PRO A 187 -6.95 -14.85 14.13
CA PRO A 187 -6.01 -14.92 13.01
C PRO A 187 -6.62 -14.78 11.61
N LYS A 188 -7.94 -14.89 11.48
CA LYS A 188 -8.64 -14.91 10.19
C LYS A 188 -10.01 -14.31 10.31
N ILE A 189 -10.55 -13.85 9.19
CA ILE A 189 -11.93 -13.36 9.08
C ILE A 189 -12.88 -14.54 9.35
N LEU A 190 -13.89 -14.31 10.19
CA LEU A 190 -14.89 -15.30 10.59
C LEU A 190 -16.27 -15.04 10.00
N ASP A 191 -16.46 -13.90 9.32
CA ASP A 191 -17.76 -13.39 8.85
C ASP A 191 -18.76 -13.21 10.01
N LYS A 192 -18.25 -13.02 11.22
CA LYS A 192 -19.01 -12.88 12.47
C LYS A 192 -18.18 -12.17 13.53
N CYS A 193 -18.73 -11.10 14.10
CA CYS A 193 -18.10 -10.40 15.21
C CYS A 193 -18.04 -11.27 16.48
N GLU A 194 -16.82 -11.49 16.98
CA GLU A 194 -16.57 -12.11 18.30
C GLU A 194 -15.75 -11.13 19.17
N PRO A 195 -16.41 -10.13 19.78
CA PRO A 195 -15.71 -8.99 20.37
C PRO A 195 -14.88 -9.36 21.60
N ASN A 196 -15.28 -10.44 22.29
CA ASN A 196 -14.64 -10.95 23.50
C ASN A 196 -13.69 -12.13 23.25
N ALA A 197 -13.36 -12.43 21.99
CA ALA A 197 -12.51 -13.58 21.63
C ALA A 197 -11.07 -13.48 22.16
N CYS A 198 -10.65 -12.29 22.61
CA CYS A 198 -9.28 -11.99 22.98
C CYS A 198 -9.20 -10.86 24.00
N LYS A 199 -8.06 -10.80 24.70
CA LYS A 199 -7.69 -9.68 25.55
C LYS A 199 -6.83 -8.71 24.73
N PRO A 200 -7.24 -7.45 24.55
CA PRO A 200 -6.44 -6.45 23.84
C PRO A 200 -5.05 -6.26 24.47
N PHE A 201 -4.03 -6.07 23.63
CA PHE A 201 -2.66 -5.78 24.06
C PHE A 201 -2.33 -4.28 24.09
N ALA A 202 -3.08 -3.47 23.34
CA ALA A 202 -2.90 -2.03 23.27
C ALA A 202 -4.23 -1.28 23.16
N THR A 203 -4.25 -0.07 23.71
CA THR A 203 -5.35 0.91 23.67
C THR A 203 -4.78 2.28 23.33
N PHE A 204 -5.64 3.22 22.94
CA PHE A 204 -5.26 4.61 22.70
C PHE A 204 -6.40 5.55 23.13
N ASP A 205 -6.03 6.77 23.53
CA ASP A 205 -6.98 7.77 24.01
C ASP A 205 -7.57 8.60 22.86
N GLU A 206 -6.75 9.00 21.88
CA GLU A 206 -7.16 9.83 20.75
C GLU A 206 -6.33 9.54 19.49
N ILE A 207 -6.90 9.84 18.32
CA ILE A 207 -6.21 9.84 17.03
C ILE A 207 -6.30 11.24 16.44
N LYS A 208 -5.14 11.84 16.17
CA LYS A 208 -5.04 13.16 15.56
C LYS A 208 -5.05 13.02 14.05
N ARG A 209 -5.71 13.96 13.37
CA ARG A 209 -5.83 14.00 11.91
C ARG A 209 -5.30 15.32 11.39
N LEU A 210 -4.49 15.24 10.33
CA LEU A 210 -4.07 16.40 9.55
C LEU A 210 -5.11 16.65 8.48
N THR A 211 -5.74 17.82 8.53
CA THR A 211 -6.75 18.22 7.54
C THR A 211 -6.19 19.16 6.48
N ASP A 212 -5.04 19.80 6.73
CA ASP A 212 -4.25 20.47 5.71
C ASP A 212 -3.18 19.50 5.16
N LYS A 213 -2.92 19.58 3.84
CA LYS A 213 -1.89 18.77 3.16
C LYS A 213 -0.48 19.34 3.44
N ASP A 214 -0.20 19.73 4.68
CA ASP A 214 1.04 20.41 5.06
C ASP A 214 2.14 19.41 5.43
N GLU A 215 3.02 19.14 4.47
CA GLU A 215 4.14 18.21 4.63
C GLU A 215 5.13 18.62 5.73
N ASN A 216 5.22 19.91 6.10
CA ASN A 216 6.07 20.32 7.22
C ASN A 216 5.51 19.82 8.56
N THR A 217 4.19 19.78 8.68
CA THR A 217 3.54 19.23 9.87
C THR A 217 3.70 17.71 9.90
N MET A 218 3.58 17.04 8.75
CA MET A 218 3.88 15.61 8.63
C MET A 218 5.31 15.30 9.06
N LEU A 219 6.30 16.10 8.62
CA LEU A 219 7.71 15.96 9.00
C LEU A 219 7.92 16.05 10.51
N THR A 220 7.11 16.86 11.20
CA THR A 220 7.18 16.93 12.67
C THR A 220 6.57 15.67 13.29
N TRP A 221 5.36 15.29 12.88
CA TRP A 221 4.61 14.21 13.54
C TRP A 221 5.25 12.83 13.34
N ILE A 222 5.89 12.60 12.20
CA ILE A 222 6.50 11.30 11.91
C ILE A 222 7.72 10.99 12.79
N GLN A 223 8.29 11.98 13.49
CA GLN A 223 9.41 11.73 14.41
C GLN A 223 9.01 10.95 15.67
N ASP A 224 7.73 10.97 16.04
CA ASP A 224 7.18 10.28 17.23
C ASP A 224 6.07 9.28 16.89
N SER A 225 5.79 9.05 15.60
CA SER A 225 4.71 8.18 15.12
C SER A 225 4.98 7.70 13.68
N THR A 226 4.22 6.72 13.20
CA THR A 226 3.97 6.57 11.76
C THR A 226 2.75 7.41 11.35
N LEU A 227 2.59 7.68 10.06
CA LEU A 227 1.42 8.40 9.53
C LEU A 227 0.67 7.52 8.53
N TRP A 228 -0.61 7.77 8.36
CA TRP A 228 -1.37 7.21 7.24
C TRP A 228 -1.82 8.34 6.33
N VAL A 229 -1.54 8.18 5.03
CA VAL A 229 -1.92 9.15 4.00
C VAL A 229 -2.90 8.49 3.05
N VAL A 230 -3.97 9.20 2.73
CA VAL A 230 -4.91 8.82 1.68
C VAL A 230 -4.52 9.59 0.44
N MET A 231 -4.25 8.87 -0.64
CA MET A 231 -3.73 9.43 -1.87
C MET A 231 -4.66 9.12 -3.05
N ASN A 232 -4.63 10.03 -4.01
CA ASN A 232 -5.13 9.76 -5.34
C ASN A 232 -3.99 9.19 -6.17
N GLY A 233 -4.30 8.27 -7.07
CA GLY A 233 -3.31 7.73 -7.99
C GLY A 233 -2.63 6.48 -7.46
N PHE A 234 -2.00 5.75 -8.39
CA PHE A 234 -1.47 4.42 -8.16
C PHE A 234 -0.07 4.32 -8.76
N GLY A 235 0.87 3.78 -7.99
CA GLY A 235 2.26 3.58 -8.43
C GLY A 235 3.27 4.50 -7.73
N ILE A 236 4.55 4.31 -8.06
CA ILE A 236 5.68 5.08 -7.55
C ILE A 236 5.78 6.35 -8.40
N TYR A 237 5.39 7.52 -7.87
CA TYR A 237 5.33 8.69 -8.75
C TYR A 237 5.17 10.09 -8.11
N ASP A 238 5.95 11.02 -8.65
CA ASP A 238 5.57 12.42 -8.92
C ASP A 238 4.83 12.52 -10.30
N GLU A 239 3.56 12.06 -10.34
CA GLU A 239 2.41 12.29 -11.26
C GLU A 239 1.92 13.66 -11.70
N PRO A 240 2.37 14.33 -12.77
CA PRO A 240 1.77 15.62 -13.15
C PRO A 240 0.26 15.57 -13.39
N THR A 241 -0.28 14.42 -13.82
CA THR A 241 -1.71 14.21 -14.11
C THR A 241 -2.49 13.55 -12.99
N CYS A 242 -1.90 13.34 -11.80
CA CYS A 242 -2.60 12.75 -10.67
C CYS A 242 -3.78 13.64 -10.23
N PRO A 243 -5.04 13.18 -10.32
CA PRO A 243 -6.20 13.97 -9.90
C PRO A 243 -6.13 14.28 -8.41
N GLN A 244 -6.37 15.54 -8.00
CA GLN A 244 -6.39 15.95 -6.59
C GLN A 244 -7.77 15.72 -5.94
N THR A 245 -8.43 14.60 -6.23
CA THR A 245 -9.81 14.27 -5.79
C THR A 245 -9.86 13.58 -4.42
N ASP A 246 -11.00 12.98 -4.04
CA ASP A 246 -11.06 12.09 -2.87
C ASP A 246 -10.22 10.83 -3.17
N GLY A 247 -9.12 10.64 -2.44
CA GLY A 247 -8.20 9.53 -2.64
C GLY A 247 -8.85 8.15 -2.52
N ASN A 248 -8.29 7.18 -3.24
CA ASN A 248 -8.82 5.84 -3.39
C ASN A 248 -7.88 4.75 -2.84
N HIS A 249 -6.69 5.13 -2.37
CA HIS A 249 -5.74 4.24 -1.73
C HIS A 249 -5.16 4.88 -0.47
N ALA A 250 -4.78 4.07 0.51
CA ALA A 250 -4.08 4.54 1.70
C ALA A 250 -2.79 3.76 1.90
N MET A 251 -1.74 4.45 2.32
CA MET A 251 -0.45 3.84 2.69
C MET A 251 0.06 4.40 4.01
N GLN A 252 0.86 3.60 4.70
CA GLN A 252 1.51 4.01 5.93
C GLN A 252 2.84 4.68 5.61
N VAL A 253 2.99 5.96 5.93
CA VAL A 253 4.29 6.63 5.90
C VAL A 253 5.12 6.15 7.10
N VAL A 254 6.26 5.55 6.81
CA VAL A 254 7.17 4.96 7.79
C VAL A 254 8.53 5.65 7.82
N GLY A 255 8.69 6.73 7.06
CA GLY A 255 9.94 7.47 7.03
C GLY A 255 9.99 8.52 5.94
N TYR A 256 11.13 9.19 5.85
CA TYR A 256 11.45 10.16 4.81
C TYR A 256 12.97 10.27 4.66
N GLY A 257 13.42 10.81 3.53
CA GLY A 257 14.84 11.04 3.29
C GLY A 257 15.08 11.84 2.02
N THR A 258 16.32 11.81 1.53
CA THR A 258 16.71 12.42 0.26
C THR A 258 17.55 11.44 -0.53
N GLU A 259 17.24 11.26 -1.82
CA GLU A 259 18.05 10.49 -2.75
C GLU A 259 18.33 11.32 -4.00
N GLY A 260 19.60 11.41 -4.43
CA GLY A 260 19.98 12.19 -5.60
C GLY A 260 19.61 13.68 -5.51
N GLY A 261 19.53 14.22 -4.29
CA GLY A 261 19.09 15.60 -4.03
C GLY A 261 17.58 15.81 -4.09
N LYS A 262 16.78 14.75 -4.23
CA LYS A 262 15.32 14.80 -4.21
C LYS A 262 14.77 14.24 -2.90
N PRO A 263 13.95 15.01 -2.16
CA PRO A 263 13.30 14.49 -0.96
C PRO A 263 12.29 13.41 -1.33
N TYR A 264 12.03 12.48 -0.41
CA TYR A 264 10.99 11.47 -0.57
C TYR A 264 10.33 11.12 0.77
N TRP A 265 9.08 10.68 0.70
CA TRP A 265 8.38 9.93 1.73
C TRP A 265 8.55 8.43 1.49
N LEU A 266 8.83 7.68 2.55
CA LEU A 266 8.88 6.22 2.51
C LEU A 266 7.56 5.65 2.98
N CYS A 267 6.82 5.02 2.07
CA CYS A 267 5.49 4.49 2.33
C CYS A 267 5.47 2.95 2.27
N LYS A 268 4.86 2.32 3.27
CA LYS A 268 4.50 0.89 3.29
C LYS A 268 3.16 0.72 2.59
N ASN A 269 3.13 -0.17 1.60
CA ASN A 269 1.91 -0.57 0.90
C ASN A 269 1.38 -1.91 1.46
N SER A 270 0.18 -2.30 1.04
CA SER A 270 -0.54 -3.51 1.46
C SER A 270 -0.74 -4.51 0.32
N TRP A 271 0.00 -4.36 -0.79
CA TRP A 271 -0.10 -5.23 -1.97
C TRP A 271 0.98 -6.31 -2.01
N GLY A 272 1.48 -6.72 -0.85
CA GLY A 272 2.50 -7.76 -0.73
C GLY A 272 3.91 -7.30 -1.13
N GLU A 273 4.91 -8.08 -0.70
CA GLU A 273 6.33 -7.76 -0.89
C GLU A 273 6.78 -7.81 -2.36
N SER A 274 6.00 -8.44 -3.24
CA SER A 274 6.33 -8.47 -4.66
C SER A 274 6.00 -7.17 -5.40
N TRP A 275 5.30 -6.24 -4.75
CA TRP A 275 5.02 -4.93 -5.29
C TRP A 275 6.07 -3.91 -4.83
N GLY A 276 6.46 -2.99 -5.72
CA GLY A 276 7.40 -1.90 -5.39
C GLY A 276 8.74 -2.40 -4.84
N GLU A 277 9.25 -1.67 -3.85
CA GLU A 277 10.51 -1.94 -3.15
C GLU A 277 10.25 -2.86 -1.95
N LYS A 278 10.02 -4.15 -2.20
CA LYS A 278 9.65 -5.14 -1.16
C LYS A 278 8.38 -4.74 -0.40
N GLY A 279 7.37 -4.26 -1.10
CA GLY A 279 6.11 -3.76 -0.54
C GLY A 279 6.13 -2.29 -0.13
N TYR A 280 7.26 -1.58 -0.34
CA TYR A 280 7.39 -0.16 -0.06
C TYR A 280 7.50 0.66 -1.34
N VAL A 281 7.34 1.97 -1.19
CA VAL A 281 7.54 2.95 -2.25
C VAL A 281 8.12 4.22 -1.67
N ARG A 282 8.94 4.90 -2.47
CA ARG A 282 9.40 6.26 -2.21
C ARG A 282 8.63 7.22 -3.11
N MET A 283 8.02 8.23 -2.50
CA MET A 283 7.16 9.22 -3.16
C MET A 283 7.72 10.61 -3.01
#